data_AF-A0A931I4F9-F1
#
_entry.id   AF-A0A931I4F9-F1
#
_cell.length_a   1.000
_cell.length_b   1.000
_cell.length_c   1.000
_cell.angle_alpha   90.00
_cell.angle_beta   90.00
_cell.angle_gamma   90.00
#
_symmetry.space_group_name_H-M   'P 1'
#
loop_
_entity.id
_entity.type
_entity.pdbx_description
1 polymer ?
#
loop_
_entity_poly.entity_id
_entity_poly.type
_entity_poly.pdbx_seq_one_letter_code
_entity_poly.pdbx_strand_id
1 'polypeptide(L)'
;MIRRNQRTGELAYYRCWNRQPVPLARLVKVAGRRWSTEENFQSAKTLTGLDQHQVRSWRSWHRWTLLAMLAHAFLTVSAVTQPDDPAPTELIALTRNEIRRLFTTLVSAPVHTLRHRMHWSHWRRRHQYRARRSHYQRRTQPTP
;
A
#
# COMPACT_ATOMS: atom_id res chain seq x y z
N MET A 1 26.80 -10.45 10.33
CA MET A 1 27.44 -10.02 9.07
C MET A 1 27.80 -8.55 9.19
N ILE A 2 28.99 -8.15 8.74
CA ILE A 2 29.44 -6.75 8.76
C ILE A 2 29.63 -6.30 7.30
N ARG A 3 29.10 -5.13 6.95
CA ARG A 3 29.35 -4.46 5.68
C ARG A 3 30.18 -3.21 5.95
N ARG A 4 31.25 -3.02 5.20
CA ARG A 4 32.08 -1.80 5.24
C ARG A 4 31.83 -0.95 4.00
N ASN A 5 31.62 0.35 4.19
CA ASN A 5 31.61 1.32 3.11
C ASN A 5 33.06 1.58 2.66
N GLN A 6 33.37 1.34 1.39
CA GLN A 6 34.74 1.48 0.87
C GLN A 6 35.22 2.95 0.83
N ARG A 7 34.29 3.91 0.70
CA ARG A 7 34.62 5.33 0.60
C ARG A 7 34.67 6.02 1.97
N THR A 8 33.70 5.76 2.84
CA THR A 8 33.59 6.43 4.16
C THR A 8 34.20 5.61 5.29
N GLY A 9 34.50 4.33 5.07
CA GLY A 9 34.99 3.41 6.10
C GLY A 9 33.91 2.95 7.10
N GLU A 10 32.70 3.49 7.03
CA GLU A 10 31.60 3.18 7.96
C GLU A 10 31.22 1.70 7.95
N LEU A 11 30.88 1.19 9.14
CA LEU A 11 30.51 -0.21 9.35
C LEU A 11 29.01 -0.31 9.63
N ALA A 12 28.33 -1.19 8.88
CA ALA A 12 26.95 -1.58 9.14
C ALA A 12 26.90 -3.02 9.65
N TYR A 13 26.21 -3.22 10.77
CA TYR A 13 26.07 -4.50 11.44
C TYR A 13 24.71 -5.12 11.14
N TYR A 14 24.70 -6.38 10.70
CA TYR A 14 23.49 -7.15 10.43
C TYR A 14 23.46 -8.38 11.33
N ARG A 15 22.39 -8.51 12.12
CA ARG A 15 22.06 -9.74 12.85
C ARG A 15 21.46 -10.74 11.86
N CYS A 16 22.12 -11.87 11.66
CA CYS A 16 21.67 -12.92 10.74
C CYS A 16 21.41 -14.19 11.55
N TRP A 17 20.25 -14.81 11.37
CA TRP A 17 19.92 -16.11 11.95
C TRP A 17 19.64 -17.10 10.83
N ASN A 18 20.21 -18.29 10.92
CA ASN A 18 20.03 -19.39 9.98
C ASN A 18 20.17 -20.72 10.75
N ARG A 19 19.38 -21.73 10.36
CA ARG A 19 19.41 -23.05 11.00
C ARG A 19 20.56 -23.93 10.52
N GLN A 20 21.06 -23.68 9.31
CA GLN A 20 22.18 -24.37 8.68
C GLN A 20 23.16 -23.34 8.13
N PRO A 21 24.47 -23.66 8.01
CA PRO A 21 25.45 -22.75 7.45
C PRO A 21 25.03 -22.25 6.05
N VAL A 22 24.97 -20.93 5.90
CA VAL A 22 24.62 -20.28 4.62
C VAL A 22 25.80 -19.46 4.10
N PRO A 23 26.08 -19.47 2.78
CA PRO A 23 27.13 -18.66 2.20
C PRO A 23 26.92 -17.15 2.44
N LEU A 24 28.00 -16.40 2.62
CA LEU A 24 27.96 -14.95 2.79
C LEU A 24 27.20 -14.26 1.65
N ALA A 25 27.38 -14.71 0.40
CA ALA A 25 26.65 -14.19 -0.75
C ALA A 25 25.12 -14.25 -0.59
N ARG A 26 24.59 -15.29 0.07
CA ARG A 26 23.15 -15.42 0.36
C ARG A 26 22.71 -14.37 1.38
N LEU A 27 23.51 -14.16 2.44
CA LEU A 27 23.24 -13.15 3.46
C LEU A 27 23.28 -11.73 2.87
N VAL A 28 24.26 -11.46 1.99
CA VAL A 28 24.36 -10.18 1.27
C VAL A 28 23.14 -9.97 0.36
N LYS A 29 22.72 -10.99 -0.38
CA LYS A 29 21.52 -10.93 -1.22
C LYS A 29 20.27 -10.60 -0.40
N VAL A 30 20.10 -11.22 0.76
CA VAL A 30 18.96 -10.94 1.66
C VAL A 30 19.05 -9.54 2.26
N ALA A 31 20.23 -9.11 2.73
CA ALA A 31 20.43 -7.77 3.27
C ALA A 31 20.18 -6.68 2.21
N GLY A 32 20.58 -6.93 0.96
CA GLY A 32 20.35 -6.04 -0.18
C GLY A 32 18.87 -5.88 -0.55
N ARG A 33 18.01 -6.86 -0.23
CA ARG A 33 16.56 -6.76 -0.50
C ARG A 33 15.85 -5.67 0.30
N ARG A 34 16.44 -5.21 1.42
CA ARG A 34 15.85 -4.15 2.25
C ARG A 34 15.46 -2.91 1.42
N TRP A 35 16.30 -2.52 0.47
CA TRP A 35 16.02 -1.36 -0.39
C TRP A 35 14.78 -1.59 -1.27
N SER A 36 14.71 -2.74 -1.94
CA SER A 36 13.55 -3.10 -2.77
C SER A 36 12.26 -3.17 -1.95
N THR A 37 12.33 -3.62 -0.69
CA THR A 37 11.18 -3.57 0.22
C THR A 37 10.72 -2.13 0.48
N GLU A 38 11.65 -1.22 0.77
CA GLU A 38 11.32 0.20 0.98
C GLU A 38 10.71 0.82 -0.27
N GLU A 39 11.30 0.58 -1.44
CA GLU A 39 10.81 1.08 -2.72
C GLU A 39 9.41 0.56 -3.05
N ASN A 40 9.11 -0.71 -2.72
CA ASN A 40 7.77 -1.27 -2.84
C ASN A 40 6.79 -0.58 -1.87
N PHE A 41 7.20 -0.31 -0.63
CA PHE A 41 6.35 0.42 0.33
C PHE A 41 6.07 1.85 -0.14
N GLN A 42 7.07 2.55 -0.66
CA GLN A 42 6.88 3.89 -1.22
C GLN A 42 5.96 3.85 -2.45
N SER A 43 6.18 2.89 -3.35
CA SER A 43 5.29 2.67 -4.50
C SER A 43 3.85 2.37 -4.07
N ALA A 44 3.64 1.58 -3.01
CA ALA A 44 2.31 1.26 -2.49
C ALA A 44 1.61 2.49 -1.89
N LYS A 45 2.33 3.37 -1.19
CA LYS A 45 1.79 4.67 -0.72
C LYS A 45 1.30 5.49 -1.91
N THR A 46 2.14 5.67 -2.94
CA THR A 46 1.80 6.48 -4.11
C THR A 46 0.68 5.89 -4.96
N LEU A 47 0.73 4.59 -5.25
CA LEU A 47 -0.21 3.94 -6.19
C LEU A 47 -1.54 3.54 -5.54
N THR A 48 -1.52 3.15 -4.26
CA THR A 48 -2.68 2.53 -3.60
C THR A 48 -3.11 3.23 -2.31
N GLY A 49 -2.43 4.32 -1.93
CA GLY A 49 -2.79 5.09 -0.75
C GLY A 49 -2.58 4.32 0.56
N LEU A 50 -1.53 3.51 0.64
CA LEU A 50 -1.23 2.70 1.84
C LEU A 50 -1.21 3.52 3.14
N ASP A 51 -0.79 4.80 3.06
CA ASP A 51 -0.71 5.77 4.15
C ASP A 51 -1.91 6.72 4.26
N GLN A 52 -2.91 6.61 3.39
CA GLN A 52 -4.07 7.51 3.35
C GLN A 52 -5.21 7.09 4.29
N HIS A 53 -4.94 6.16 5.22
CA HIS A 53 -5.91 5.72 6.22
C HIS A 53 -6.08 6.77 7.33
N GLN A 54 -7.32 7.19 7.62
CA GLN A 54 -7.59 8.26 8.59
C GLN A 54 -8.22 7.77 9.91
N VAL A 55 -8.55 6.48 10.03
CA VAL A 55 -9.32 5.97 11.18
C VAL A 55 -8.40 5.32 12.21
N ARG A 56 -8.61 5.57 13.51
CA ARG A 56 -7.73 5.03 14.57
C ARG A 56 -8.13 3.67 15.14
N SER A 57 -9.02 2.91 14.48
CA SER A 57 -9.42 1.59 14.95
C SER A 57 -8.59 0.48 14.30
N TRP A 58 -8.15 -0.50 15.10
CA TRP A 58 -7.36 -1.64 14.64
C TRP A 58 -7.98 -2.35 13.44
N ARG A 59 -9.28 -2.68 13.53
CA ARG A 59 -10.01 -3.38 12.46
C ARG A 59 -10.04 -2.60 11.15
N SER A 60 -10.21 -1.27 11.24
CA SER A 60 -10.23 -0.42 10.05
C SER A 60 -8.83 -0.30 9.44
N TRP A 61 -7.81 -0.09 10.26
CA TRP A 61 -6.42 -0.03 9.83
C TRP A 61 -6.01 -1.34 9.14
N HIS A 62 -6.24 -2.48 9.79
CA HIS A 62 -5.86 -3.79 9.24
C HIS A 62 -6.53 -4.08 7.90
N ARG A 63 -7.85 -3.83 7.78
CA ARG A 63 -8.58 -4.02 6.52
C ARG A 63 -8.06 -3.09 5.41
N TRP A 64 -7.78 -1.83 5.74
CA TRP A 64 -7.23 -0.86 4.78
C TRP A 64 -5.85 -1.30 4.29
N THR A 65 -4.93 -1.59 5.21
CA THR A 65 -3.57 -2.04 4.90
C THR A 65 -3.59 -3.28 4.03
N LEU A 66 -4.43 -4.27 4.38
CA LEU A 66 -4.57 -5.50 3.59
C LEU A 66 -5.09 -5.21 2.17
N LEU A 67 -6.12 -4.38 2.01
CA LEU A 67 -6.65 -4.01 0.70
C LEU A 67 -5.64 -3.21 -0.15
N ALA A 68 -4.93 -2.25 0.46
CA ALA A 68 -3.90 -1.48 -0.23
C ALA A 68 -2.72 -2.37 -0.69
N MET A 69 -2.25 -3.27 0.17
CA MET A 69 -1.21 -4.24 -0.20
C MET A 69 -1.66 -5.22 -1.28
N LEU A 70 -2.90 -5.72 -1.22
CA LEU A 70 -3.47 -6.57 -2.27
C LEU A 70 -3.58 -5.84 -3.60
N ALA A 71 -4.07 -4.59 -3.60
CA ALA A 71 -4.13 -3.77 -4.80
C ALA A 71 -2.72 -3.53 -5.38
N HIS A 72 -1.72 -3.28 -4.54
CA HIS A 72 -0.35 -3.08 -5.00
C HIS A 72 0.23 -4.37 -5.59
N ALA A 73 -0.06 -5.52 -4.98
CA ALA A 73 0.33 -6.83 -5.49
C ALA A 73 -0.32 -7.09 -6.86
N PHE A 74 -1.61 -6.81 -7.00
CA PHE A 74 -2.32 -6.91 -8.28
C PHE A 74 -1.67 -6.06 -9.37
N LEU A 75 -1.38 -4.78 -9.10
CA LEU A 75 -0.73 -3.89 -10.07
C LEU A 75 0.68 -4.40 -10.46
N THR A 76 1.41 -4.94 -9.50
CA THR A 76 2.78 -5.43 -9.73
C THR A 76 2.78 -6.73 -10.53
N VAL A 77 1.91 -7.68 -10.17
CA VAL A 77 1.76 -8.95 -10.92
C VAL A 77 1.29 -8.64 -12.34
N SER A 78 0.26 -7.81 -12.50
CA SER A 78 -0.26 -7.43 -13.82
C SER A 78 0.82 -6.78 -14.70
N ALA A 79 1.70 -5.97 -14.12
CA ALA A 79 2.80 -5.34 -14.85
C ALA A 79 3.88 -6.36 -15.28
N VAL A 80 4.16 -7.37 -14.44
CA VAL A 80 5.19 -8.39 -14.69
C VAL A 80 4.69 -9.52 -15.60
N THR A 81 3.40 -9.83 -15.59
CA THR A 81 2.79 -10.88 -16.43
C THR A 81 2.42 -10.39 -17.83
N GLN A 82 2.83 -9.18 -18.22
CA GLN A 82 2.61 -8.71 -19.58
C GLN A 82 3.36 -9.61 -20.56
N PRO A 83 2.71 -10.06 -21.66
CA PRO A 83 3.41 -10.80 -22.69
C PRO A 83 4.50 -9.92 -23.31
N ASP A 84 5.67 -10.52 -23.57
CA ASP A 84 6.79 -9.88 -24.29
C ASP A 84 6.48 -9.72 -25.80
N ASP A 85 5.22 -9.50 -26.15
CA ASP A 85 4.85 -9.23 -27.54
C ASP A 85 5.58 -7.97 -27.99
N PRO A 86 6.14 -7.94 -29.21
CA PRO A 86 6.71 -6.73 -29.77
C PRO A 86 5.58 -5.70 -29.77
N ALA A 87 5.73 -4.70 -28.89
CA ALA A 87 4.73 -3.66 -28.75
C ALA A 87 4.41 -3.11 -30.14
N PRO A 88 3.13 -2.86 -30.46
CA PRO A 88 2.78 -2.18 -31.71
C PRO A 88 3.67 -0.95 -31.81
N THR A 89 4.29 -0.77 -32.97
CA THR A 89 5.30 0.25 -33.27
C THR A 89 4.95 1.55 -32.53
N GLU A 90 5.85 2.00 -31.63
CA GLU A 90 5.78 3.24 -30.81
C GLU A 90 5.14 3.18 -29.40
N LEU A 91 4.67 2.03 -28.90
CA LEU A 91 4.10 1.95 -27.53
C LEU A 91 5.07 1.34 -26.51
N ILE A 92 5.13 1.93 -25.30
CA ILE A 92 5.82 1.35 -24.14
C ILE A 92 4.88 0.34 -23.46
N ALA A 93 5.43 -0.73 -22.88
CA ALA A 93 4.69 -1.66 -22.04
C ALA A 93 3.90 -0.94 -20.93
N LEU A 94 2.74 -1.50 -20.53
CA LEU A 94 1.89 -0.86 -19.53
C LEU A 94 2.63 -0.73 -18.22
N THR A 95 2.76 0.52 -17.75
CA THR A 95 3.32 0.78 -16.44
C THR A 95 2.28 0.48 -15.36
N ARG A 96 2.73 0.24 -14.12
CA ARG A 96 1.84 0.12 -12.94
C ARG A 96 0.86 1.29 -12.81
N ASN A 97 1.27 2.50 -13.22
CA ASN A 97 0.44 3.69 -13.22
C ASN A 97 -0.70 3.60 -14.25
N GLU A 98 -0.41 3.09 -15.45
CA GLU A 98 -1.41 2.97 -16.51
C GLU A 98 -2.41 1.86 -16.20
N ILE A 99 -1.93 0.71 -15.72
CA ILE A 99 -2.81 -0.38 -15.24
C ILE A 99 -3.74 0.14 -14.14
N ARG A 100 -3.24 0.93 -13.19
CA ARG A 100 -4.06 1.55 -12.14
C ARG A 100 -5.13 2.48 -12.74
N ARG A 101 -4.78 3.30 -13.73
CA ARG A 101 -5.72 4.22 -14.40
C ARG A 101 -6.84 3.45 -15.09
N LEU A 102 -6.49 2.45 -15.91
CA LEU A 102 -7.43 1.61 -16.63
C LEU A 102 -8.35 0.84 -15.65
N PHE A 103 -7.77 0.20 -14.63
CA PHE A 103 -8.53 -0.53 -13.62
C PHE A 103 -9.50 0.39 -12.86
N THR A 104 -9.02 1.55 -12.41
CA THR A 104 -9.88 2.54 -11.72
C THR A 104 -11.04 2.96 -12.62
N THR A 105 -10.79 3.16 -13.92
CA THR A 105 -11.82 3.55 -14.88
C THR A 105 -12.89 2.47 -15.02
N LEU A 106 -12.49 1.21 -15.19
CA LEU A 106 -13.41 0.07 -15.32
C LEU A 106 -14.24 -0.16 -14.06
N VAL A 107 -13.61 -0.07 -12.88
CA VAL A 107 -14.27 -0.34 -11.59
C VAL A 107 -15.13 0.83 -11.11
N SER A 108 -14.85 2.07 -11.53
CA SER A 108 -15.61 3.24 -11.11
C SER A 108 -16.95 3.39 -11.84
N ALA A 109 -17.14 2.75 -12.99
CA ALA A 109 -18.41 2.79 -13.73
C ALA A 109 -19.65 2.40 -12.88
N PRO A 110 -19.68 1.27 -12.14
CA PRO A 110 -20.81 0.92 -11.27
C PRO A 110 -20.93 1.80 -10.01
N VAL A 111 -19.86 2.47 -9.57
CA VAL A 111 -19.86 3.38 -8.40
C VAL A 111 -20.70 4.64 -8.67
N HIS A 112 -20.96 4.96 -9.95
CA HIS A 112 -21.69 6.14 -10.36
C HIS A 112 -23.22 5.97 -10.45
N THR A 113 -23.78 4.78 -10.21
CA THR A 113 -25.24 4.59 -10.20
C THR A 113 -25.91 5.44 -9.10
N LEU A 114 -27.05 6.07 -9.40
CA LEU A 114 -27.79 6.93 -8.47
C LEU A 114 -28.11 6.22 -7.15
N ARG A 115 -28.49 4.93 -7.20
CA ARG A 115 -28.74 4.10 -6.02
C ARG A 115 -27.51 3.98 -5.12
N HIS A 116 -26.33 3.77 -5.71
CA HIS A 116 -25.06 3.68 -4.98
C HIS A 116 -24.73 5.03 -4.31
N ARG A 117 -24.88 6.14 -5.05
CA ARG A 117 -24.67 7.51 -4.52
C ARG A 117 -25.61 7.82 -3.35
N MET A 118 -26.90 7.50 -3.49
CA MET A 118 -27.89 7.71 -2.43
C MET A 118 -27.62 6.82 -1.21
N HIS A 119 -27.24 5.56 -1.41
CA HIS A 119 -26.86 4.66 -0.32
C HIS A 119 -25.69 5.24 0.50
N TRP A 120 -24.61 5.65 -0.17
CA TRP A 120 -23.45 6.25 0.51
C TRP A 120 -23.76 7.60 1.15
N SER A 121 -24.67 8.39 0.56
CA SER A 121 -25.18 9.62 1.18
C SER A 121 -25.86 9.34 2.52
N HIS A 122 -26.79 8.38 2.56
CA HIS A 122 -27.46 7.98 3.80
C HIS A 122 -26.49 7.43 4.84
N TRP A 123 -25.55 6.58 4.42
CA TRP A 123 -24.53 6.02 5.30
C TRP A 123 -23.67 7.12 5.94
N ARG A 124 -23.17 8.08 5.14
CA ARG A 124 -22.35 9.21 5.65
C ARG A 124 -23.12 10.07 6.62
N ARG A 125 -24.36 10.44 6.30
CA ARG A 125 -25.20 11.27 7.19
C ARG A 125 -25.45 10.58 8.54
N ARG A 126 -25.74 9.28 8.52
CA ARG A 126 -25.87 8.47 9.76
C ARG A 126 -24.57 8.47 10.57
N HIS A 127 -23.43 8.35 9.91
CA HIS A 127 -22.12 8.36 10.56
C HIS A 127 -21.79 9.73 11.17
N GLN A 128 -22.03 10.82 10.43
CA GLN A 128 -21.88 12.20 10.90
C GLN A 128 -22.78 12.49 12.11
N TYR A 129 -24.03 12.02 12.09
CA TYR A 129 -24.94 12.14 13.23
C TYR A 129 -24.41 11.42 14.47
N ARG A 130 -23.89 10.19 14.33
CA ARG A 130 -23.26 9.46 15.44
C ARG A 130 -22.05 10.20 16.00
N ALA A 131 -21.15 10.70 15.14
CA ALA A 131 -19.99 11.48 15.56
C ALA A 131 -20.41 12.77 16.31
N ARG A 132 -21.40 13.49 15.79
CA ARG A 132 -21.98 14.69 16.42
C ARG A 132 -22.55 14.39 17.81
N ARG A 133 -23.31 13.29 17.96
CA ARG A 133 -23.82 12.85 19.27
C ARG A 133 -22.71 12.55 20.27
N SER A 134 -21.70 11.77 19.87
CA SER A 134 -20.58 11.45 20.76
C SER A 134 -19.78 12.70 21.16
N HIS A 135 -19.62 13.67 20.26
CA HIS A 135 -18.99 14.94 20.57
C HIS A 135 -19.81 15.78 21.56
N TYR A 136 -21.13 15.85 21.39
CA TYR A 136 -22.00 16.54 22.36
C TYR A 136 -21.98 15.84 23.73
N GLN A 137 -22.07 14.51 23.77
CA GLN A 137 -21.97 13.74 25.02
C GLN A 137 -20.66 14.00 25.77
N ARG A 138 -19.54 14.13 25.05
CA ARG A 138 -18.24 14.48 25.64
C ARG A 138 -18.19 15.91 26.20
N ARG A 139 -18.94 16.87 25.61
CA ARG A 139 -19.00 18.26 26.11
C ARG A 139 -19.95 18.44 27.29
N THR A 140 -20.97 17.60 27.41
CA THR A 140 -21.98 17.68 28.48
C THR A 140 -21.65 16.81 29.69
N GLN A 141 -20.56 16.02 29.65
CA GLN A 141 -20.07 15.32 30.83
C GLN A 141 -19.35 16.33 31.74
N PRO A 142 -19.73 16.45 33.03
CA PRO A 142 -18.96 17.25 33.97
C PRO A 142 -17.55 16.65 34.08
N THR A 143 -16.53 17.49 33.94
CA THR A 143 -15.16 17.11 34.30
C THR A 143 -15.14 16.66 35.77
N PRO A 144 -14.53 15.51 36.09
CA PRO A 144 -14.31 15.12 37.48
C PRO A 144 -13.37 16.09 38.19
#